data_AF-A0A7W5UA33-F1
#
_entry.id   AF-A0A7W5UA33-F1
#
_cell.length_a   1.000
_cell.length_b   1.000
_cell.length_c   1.000
_cell.angle_alpha   90.00
_cell.angle_beta   90.00
_cell.angle_gamma   90.00
#
_symmetry.space_group_name_H-M   'P 1'
#
loop_
_entity.id
_entity.type
_entity.pdbx_description
1 polymer ?
#
loop_
_entity_poly.entity_id
_entity_poly.type
_entity_poly.pdbx_seq_one_letter_code
_entity_poly.pdbx_strand_id
1 'polypeptide(L)'
;MIKGTLYGVPTFLMCMLLFGSIAAGQDAASPAFRIKPSEVVVPGEVKLGDYQRTIRPFENWTLICDENLKIRQRVCNVTQIIENDAGQVAFSWSLAATKKGDPYMILRAAPVAKSDGGILLQFEGRKEPIQVRFNGCNNTVCVGMLPVGPLLREQISKSTAPTVSYPTADGRTISVTANLKGLSTAVKAIK
;
A
#
# COMPACT_ATOMS: atom_id res chain seq x y z
N MET A 1 -51.95 75.40 13.30
CA MET A 1 -50.72 74.92 13.98
C MET A 1 -49.62 74.89 12.91
N ILE A 2 -48.89 75.97 12.53
CA ILE A 2 -47.81 76.72 13.22
C ILE A 2 -46.84 75.74 13.91
N LYS A 3 -45.54 75.55 13.61
CA LYS A 3 -44.38 76.32 13.03
C LYS A 3 -43.47 75.28 12.30
N GLY A 4 -42.69 75.56 11.23
CA GLY A 4 -41.42 76.34 11.18
C GLY A 4 -40.31 75.70 12.04
N THR A 5 -39.02 75.60 11.74
CA THR A 5 -38.07 76.02 10.68
C THR A 5 -36.72 75.35 11.04
N LEU A 6 -35.80 75.27 10.07
CA LEU A 6 -34.36 74.92 10.11
C LEU A 6 -33.58 75.10 11.43
N TYR A 7 -32.52 74.30 11.63
CA TYR A 7 -31.19 74.56 12.24
C TYR A 7 -30.67 73.20 12.78
N GLY A 8 -29.46 72.71 12.57
CA GLY A 8 -28.25 73.17 11.92
C GLY A 8 -27.26 71.99 11.92
N VAL A 9 -26.30 72.02 11.00
CA VAL A 9 -25.20 71.05 10.93
C VAL A 9 -24.19 71.35 12.03
N PRO A 10 -23.66 70.33 12.73
CA PRO A 10 -22.27 70.38 13.15
C PRO A 10 -21.51 69.25 12.48
N THR A 11 -20.60 69.65 11.61
CA THR A 11 -19.49 68.86 11.10
C THR A 11 -18.63 68.47 12.30
N PHE A 12 -18.71 67.21 12.76
CA PHE A 12 -17.74 66.67 13.69
C PHE A 12 -16.79 65.74 12.92
N LEU A 13 -15.69 66.33 12.46
CA LEU A 13 -14.52 65.63 11.99
C LEU A 13 -13.85 65.00 13.22
N MET A 14 -14.12 63.72 13.50
CA MET A 14 -13.38 62.96 14.52
C MET A 14 -12.53 61.91 13.82
N CYS A 15 -11.28 62.28 13.56
CA CYS A 15 -10.23 61.35 13.19
C CYS A 15 -9.65 60.77 14.49
N MET A 16 -9.97 59.51 14.84
CA MET A 16 -9.21 58.76 15.84
C MET A 16 -9.03 57.30 15.41
N LEU A 17 -7.83 57.06 14.86
CA LEU A 17 -6.93 55.97 15.21
C LEU A 17 -7.49 54.54 15.11
N LEU A 18 -7.25 53.93 13.96
CA LEU A 18 -6.44 52.72 13.80
C LEU A 18 -6.16 51.95 15.11
N PHE A 19 -7.10 51.10 15.51
CA PHE A 19 -6.76 49.87 16.18
C PHE A 19 -7.26 48.74 15.31
N GLY A 20 -6.43 48.43 14.30
CA GLY A 20 -6.52 47.13 13.67
C GLY A 20 -6.38 46.09 14.77
N SER A 21 -7.46 45.35 15.03
CA SER A 21 -7.33 44.05 15.62
C SER A 21 -6.55 43.21 14.62
N ILE A 22 -5.23 43.29 14.68
CA ILE A 22 -4.39 42.17 14.29
C ILE A 22 -4.79 41.12 15.32
N ALA A 23 -5.85 40.36 15.02
CA ALA A 23 -5.99 39.02 15.54
C ALA A 23 -4.73 38.34 15.03
N ALA A 24 -3.67 38.38 15.85
CA ALA A 24 -2.50 37.58 15.66
C ALA A 24 -3.05 36.17 15.48
N GLY A 25 -2.99 35.69 14.24
CA GLY A 25 -3.34 34.33 13.93
C GLY A 25 -2.64 33.49 14.98
N GLN A 26 -3.40 32.71 15.73
CA GLN A 26 -2.81 31.53 16.31
C GLN A 26 -2.32 30.75 15.10
N ASP A 27 -1.04 30.94 14.76
CA ASP A 27 -0.28 29.92 14.08
C ASP A 27 -0.41 28.71 14.99
N ALA A 28 -1.46 27.93 14.76
CA ALA A 28 -1.59 26.59 15.27
C ALA A 28 -0.44 25.84 14.61
N ALA A 29 0.74 25.98 15.21
CA ALA A 29 1.95 25.31 14.79
C ALA A 29 1.56 23.84 14.69
N SER A 30 1.49 23.35 13.44
CA SER A 30 1.28 21.93 13.20
C SER A 30 2.31 21.21 14.06
N PRO A 31 1.91 20.24 14.91
CA PRO A 31 2.85 19.67 15.87
C PRO A 31 4.08 19.16 15.12
N ALA A 32 5.24 19.74 15.43
CA ALA A 32 6.50 19.50 14.72
C ALA A 32 6.94 18.03 14.76
N PHE A 33 6.34 17.26 15.67
CA PHE A 33 6.57 15.83 15.84
C PHE A 33 5.23 15.12 16.05
N ARG A 34 5.13 13.91 15.51
CA ARG A 34 3.99 13.02 15.70
C ARG A 34 4.46 11.66 16.16
N ILE A 35 3.65 11.01 16.99
CA ILE A 35 3.85 9.61 17.35
C ILE A 35 3.64 8.78 16.07
N LYS A 36 4.65 8.00 15.66
CA LYS A 36 4.50 7.03 14.58
C LYS A 36 3.54 5.93 15.07
N PRO A 37 2.45 5.64 14.34
CA PRO A 37 1.55 4.57 14.72
C PRO A 37 2.25 3.21 14.65
N SER A 38 1.71 2.21 15.37
CA SER A 38 2.15 0.82 15.28
C SER A 38 2.08 0.32 13.83
N GLU A 39 3.10 -0.41 13.40
CA GLU A 39 3.11 -1.10 12.10
C GLU A 39 2.19 -2.33 12.09
N VAL A 40 1.80 -2.80 13.29
CA VAL A 40 0.88 -3.92 13.48
C VAL A 40 -0.50 -3.38 13.80
N VAL A 41 -1.45 -3.69 12.93
CA VAL A 41 -2.88 -3.44 13.15
C VAL A 41 -3.47 -4.68 13.78
N VAL A 42 -4.02 -4.53 14.99
CA VAL A 42 -4.65 -5.63 15.73
C VAL A 42 -6.07 -5.84 15.20
N PRO A 43 -6.48 -7.08 14.84
CA PRO A 43 -7.87 -7.36 14.47
C PRO A 43 -8.83 -6.99 15.62
N GLY A 44 -10.04 -6.51 15.30
CA GLY A 44 -10.94 -5.91 16.29
C GLY A 44 -11.38 -6.86 17.42
N GLU A 45 -11.36 -8.16 17.15
CA GLU A 45 -11.69 -9.22 18.09
C GLU A 45 -10.53 -9.64 19.01
N VAL A 46 -9.31 -9.14 18.78
CA VAL A 46 -8.10 -9.50 19.54
C VAL A 46 -7.71 -8.37 20.49
N LYS A 47 -7.41 -8.72 21.75
CA LYS A 47 -6.97 -7.73 22.75
C LYS A 47 -5.57 -7.20 22.41
N LEU A 48 -5.32 -5.93 22.74
CA LEU A 48 -3.98 -5.35 22.65
C LEU A 48 -2.99 -6.16 23.49
N GLY A 49 -1.82 -6.44 22.92
CA GLY A 49 -0.80 -7.30 23.52
C GLY A 49 -0.95 -8.80 23.22
N ASP A 50 -2.11 -9.25 22.73
CA ASP A 50 -2.37 -10.66 22.39
C ASP A 50 -2.17 -10.97 20.89
N TYR A 51 -1.63 -10.01 20.13
CA TYR A 51 -1.33 -10.14 18.72
C TYR A 51 0.10 -9.72 18.44
N GLN A 52 0.86 -10.57 17.75
CA GLN A 52 2.22 -10.25 17.36
C GLN A 52 2.44 -10.41 15.85
N ARG A 53 3.35 -9.59 15.32
CA ARG A 53 3.92 -9.76 13.99
C ARG A 53 5.41 -10.03 14.10
N THR A 54 5.88 -11.10 13.46
CA THR A 54 7.31 -11.35 13.24
C THR A 54 7.66 -11.04 11.80
N ILE A 55 8.74 -10.28 11.58
CA ILE A 55 9.26 -9.91 10.26
C ILE A 55 10.69 -10.45 10.15
N ARG A 56 10.97 -11.23 9.10
CA ARG A 56 12.29 -11.83 8.87
C ARG A 56 12.73 -11.61 7.43
N PRO A 57 13.91 -10.99 7.21
CA PRO A 57 14.42 -10.75 5.87
C PRO A 57 15.08 -12.01 5.28
N PHE A 58 14.93 -12.19 3.97
CA PHE A 58 15.52 -13.24 3.16
C PHE A 58 15.84 -12.69 1.77
N GLU A 59 17.00 -12.05 1.62
CA GLU A 59 17.41 -11.41 0.36
C GLU A 59 16.33 -10.43 -0.13
N ASN A 60 15.71 -10.69 -1.28
CA ASN A 60 14.67 -9.83 -1.86
C ASN A 60 13.26 -10.10 -1.31
N TRP A 61 13.14 -10.93 -0.27
CA TRP A 61 11.87 -11.38 0.29
C TRP A 61 11.79 -11.13 1.79
N THR A 62 10.58 -10.88 2.27
CA THR A 62 10.28 -10.70 3.69
C THR A 62 9.26 -11.75 4.11
N LEU A 63 9.62 -12.59 5.07
CA LEU A 63 8.68 -13.48 5.75
C LEU A 63 7.98 -12.67 6.85
N ILE A 64 6.66 -12.55 6.73
CA ILE A 64 5.80 -11.90 7.73
C ILE A 64 4.89 -12.97 8.29
N CYS A 65 4.88 -13.10 9.62
CA CYS A 65 3.96 -13.97 10.32
C CYS A 65 3.19 -13.18 11.36
N ASP A 66 1.87 -13.23 11.26
CA ASP A 66 0.96 -12.69 12.24
C ASP A 66 0.41 -13.80 13.11
N GLU A 67 0.39 -13.58 14.42
CA GLU A 67 -0.01 -14.59 15.38
C GLU A 67 -0.95 -14.02 16.44
N ASN A 68 -2.09 -14.70 16.62
CA ASN A 68 -2.94 -14.51 17.78
C ASN A 68 -2.42 -15.42 18.90
N LEU A 69 -1.86 -14.81 19.95
CA LEU A 69 -1.18 -15.49 21.05
C LEU A 69 -2.16 -16.26 21.96
N LYS A 70 -3.43 -15.87 22.01
CA LYS A 70 -4.46 -16.53 22.84
C LYS A 70 -4.89 -17.87 22.25
N ILE A 71 -5.23 -17.87 20.96
CA ILE A 71 -5.67 -19.10 20.27
C ILE A 71 -4.51 -19.83 19.58
N ARG A 72 -3.28 -19.30 19.68
CA ARG A 72 -2.05 -19.83 19.06
C ARG A 72 -2.20 -20.06 17.56
N GLN A 73 -2.90 -19.15 16.89
CA GLN A 73 -3.09 -19.20 15.45
C GLN A 73 -2.09 -18.29 14.78
N ARG A 74 -1.24 -18.86 13.93
CA ARG A 74 -0.22 -18.16 13.15
C ARG A 74 -0.53 -18.22 11.66
N VAL A 75 -0.46 -17.09 10.98
CA VAL A 75 -0.63 -16.97 9.52
C VAL A 75 0.61 -16.28 8.95
N CYS A 76 1.29 -16.95 8.03
CA CYS A 76 2.50 -16.44 7.41
C CYS A 76 2.33 -16.17 5.92
N ASN A 77 3.02 -15.15 5.43
CA ASN A 77 3.25 -14.91 4.01
C ASN A 77 4.73 -14.58 3.77
N VAL A 78 5.19 -14.80 2.55
CA VAL A 78 6.52 -14.34 2.11
C VAL A 78 6.31 -13.37 0.98
N THR A 79 6.71 -12.11 1.16
CA THR A 79 6.37 -11.02 0.23
C THR A 79 7.60 -10.32 -0.32
N GLN A 80 7.50 -9.88 -1.57
CA GLN A 80 8.40 -8.93 -2.20
C GLN A 80 7.56 -7.75 -2.71
N ILE A 81 8.07 -6.54 -2.51
CA ILE A 81 7.45 -5.29 -2.93
C ILE A 81 8.47 -4.58 -3.81
N ILE A 82 8.01 -4.08 -4.96
CA ILE A 82 8.79 -3.33 -5.93
C ILE A 82 8.12 -1.97 -6.08
N GLU A 83 8.86 -0.92 -5.75
CA GLU A 83 8.40 0.46 -5.81
C GLU A 83 8.96 1.16 -7.05
N ASN A 84 8.27 2.21 -7.51
CA ASN A 84 8.80 3.14 -8.48
C ASN A 84 9.63 4.24 -7.79
N ASP A 85 10.22 5.15 -8.57
CA ASP A 85 11.07 6.23 -8.05
C ASP A 85 10.33 7.21 -7.12
N ALA A 86 8.99 7.21 -7.15
CA ALA A 86 8.16 8.01 -6.24
C ALA A 86 7.81 7.28 -4.93
N GLY A 87 8.38 6.09 -4.68
CA GLY A 87 8.08 5.26 -3.51
C GLY A 87 6.68 4.63 -3.56
N GLN A 88 6.03 4.59 -4.73
CA GLN A 88 4.73 3.96 -4.90
C GLN A 88 4.93 2.51 -5.34
N VAL A 89 4.12 1.60 -4.80
CA VAL A 89 4.17 0.19 -5.19
C VAL A 89 3.80 0.04 -6.67
N ALA A 90 4.78 -0.35 -7.49
CA ALA A 90 4.57 -0.73 -8.87
C ALA A 90 4.03 -2.17 -8.93
N PHE A 91 4.66 -3.08 -8.19
CA PHE A 91 4.24 -4.46 -8.11
C PHE A 91 4.57 -5.05 -6.74
N SER A 92 3.72 -5.92 -6.24
CA SER A 92 4.09 -6.80 -5.13
C SER A 92 3.50 -8.18 -5.34
N TRP A 93 4.15 -9.17 -4.75
CA TRP A 93 3.60 -10.51 -4.71
C TRP A 93 3.96 -11.21 -3.42
N SER A 94 3.05 -12.06 -2.97
CA SER A 94 3.23 -12.82 -1.74
C SER A 94 2.92 -14.28 -1.98
N LEU A 95 3.78 -15.17 -1.47
CA LEU A 95 3.47 -16.57 -1.33
C LEU A 95 2.74 -16.79 -0.01
N ALA A 96 1.54 -17.38 -0.08
CA ALA A 96 0.74 -17.75 1.08
C ALA A 96 0.05 -19.10 0.84
N ALA A 97 -0.40 -19.74 1.92
CA ALA A 97 -1.21 -20.95 1.85
C ALA A 97 -2.70 -20.62 1.99
N THR A 98 -3.57 -21.36 1.30
CA THR A 98 -5.01 -21.35 1.59
C THR A 98 -5.27 -21.96 2.97
N LYS A 99 -6.52 -21.88 3.45
CA LYS A 99 -6.95 -22.60 4.66
C LYS A 99 -6.70 -24.11 4.58
N LYS A 100 -6.62 -24.68 3.37
CA LYS A 100 -6.36 -26.11 3.12
C LYS A 100 -4.86 -26.43 3.00
N GLY A 101 -3.99 -25.42 3.03
CA GLY A 101 -2.55 -25.57 2.85
C GLY A 101 -2.06 -25.41 1.41
N ASP A 102 -2.95 -25.18 0.45
CA ASP A 102 -2.56 -25.05 -0.96
C ASP A 102 -1.76 -23.76 -1.18
N PRO A 103 -0.55 -23.82 -1.77
CA PRO A 103 0.27 -22.63 -1.96
C PRO A 103 -0.18 -21.82 -3.19
N TYR A 104 -0.34 -20.51 -3.00
CA TYR A 104 -0.64 -19.54 -4.04
C TYR A 104 0.32 -18.36 -4.00
N MET A 105 0.67 -17.85 -5.18
CA MET A 105 1.17 -16.49 -5.33
C MET A 105 -0.02 -15.54 -5.49
N ILE A 106 -0.07 -14.54 -4.62
CA ILE A 106 -0.99 -13.41 -4.72
C ILE A 106 -0.22 -12.28 -5.38
N LEU A 107 -0.56 -11.94 -6.61
CA LEU A 107 0.09 -10.88 -7.38
C LEU A 107 -0.74 -9.61 -7.27
N ARG A 108 -0.07 -8.48 -7.08
CA ARG A 108 -0.69 -7.17 -6.86
C ARG A 108 -0.02 -6.14 -7.78
N ALA A 109 -0.78 -5.64 -8.73
CA ALA A 109 -0.38 -4.54 -9.60
C ALA A 109 -0.92 -3.22 -9.04
N ALA A 110 -0.26 -2.10 -9.39
CA ALA A 110 -0.72 -0.76 -9.10
C ALA A 110 -2.17 -0.51 -9.59
N PRO A 111 -2.95 0.37 -8.95
CA PRO A 111 -4.36 0.61 -9.30
C PRO A 111 -4.56 1.22 -10.70
N VAL A 112 -3.49 1.74 -11.31
CA VAL A 112 -3.48 2.24 -12.70
C VAL A 112 -3.51 1.12 -13.75
N ALA A 113 -3.42 -0.14 -13.34
CA ALA A 113 -3.50 -1.28 -14.23
C ALA A 113 -4.86 -1.34 -14.96
N LYS A 114 -4.85 -1.85 -16.20
CA LYS A 114 -6.06 -2.05 -16.98
C LYS A 114 -6.86 -3.21 -16.38
N SER A 115 -8.06 -2.95 -15.88
CA SER A 115 -8.84 -3.90 -15.06
C SER A 115 -9.31 -5.15 -15.80
N ASP A 116 -9.54 -5.08 -17.12
CA ASP A 116 -9.86 -6.23 -17.98
C ASP A 116 -8.61 -7.01 -18.46
N GLY A 117 -7.43 -6.53 -18.09
CA GLY A 117 -6.13 -7.09 -18.45
C GLY A 117 -5.67 -8.20 -17.51
N GLY A 118 -4.35 -8.26 -17.33
CA GLY A 118 -3.70 -9.22 -16.45
C GLY A 118 -2.19 -8.99 -16.40
N ILE A 119 -1.54 -9.82 -15.61
CA ILE A 119 -0.10 -9.82 -15.41
C ILE A 119 0.52 -10.92 -16.25
N LEU A 120 1.62 -10.59 -16.94
CA LEU A 120 2.47 -11.54 -17.65
C LEU A 120 3.73 -11.77 -16.83
N LEU A 121 4.06 -13.04 -16.56
CA LEU A 121 5.32 -13.45 -15.97
C LEU A 121 6.17 -14.14 -17.04
N GLN A 122 7.18 -13.43 -17.52
CA GLN A 122 8.13 -13.95 -18.49
C GLN A 122 9.38 -14.46 -17.76
N PHE A 123 9.59 -15.77 -17.78
CA PHE A 123 10.79 -16.41 -17.26
C PHE A 123 11.82 -16.58 -18.38
N GLU A 124 13.10 -16.46 -18.04
CA GLU A 124 14.19 -16.72 -18.98
C GLU A 124 14.10 -18.16 -19.53
N GLY A 125 14.36 -18.32 -20.83
CA GLY A 125 14.30 -19.62 -21.51
C GLY A 125 12.89 -20.15 -21.83
N ARG A 126 11.82 -19.44 -21.44
CA ARG A 126 10.45 -19.79 -21.86
C ARG A 126 10.00 -18.96 -23.05
N LYS A 127 9.34 -19.60 -24.03
CA LYS A 127 8.75 -18.89 -25.18
C LYS A 127 7.49 -18.11 -24.79
N GLU A 128 6.62 -18.74 -23.99
CA GLU A 128 5.32 -18.16 -23.61
C GLU A 128 5.32 -17.69 -22.15
N PRO A 129 4.89 -16.45 -21.86
CA PRO A 129 4.73 -15.98 -20.50
C PRO A 129 3.61 -16.73 -19.77
N ILE A 130 3.66 -16.76 -18.44
CA ILE A 130 2.50 -17.15 -17.64
C ILE A 130 1.55 -15.95 -17.59
N GLN A 131 0.34 -16.11 -18.08
CA GLN A 131 -0.68 -15.07 -17.99
C GLN A 131 -1.56 -15.29 -16.75
N VAL A 132 -1.70 -14.24 -15.94
CA VAL A 132 -2.54 -14.21 -14.74
C VAL A 132 -3.57 -13.09 -14.91
N ARG A 133 -4.84 -13.45 -15.09
CA ARG A 133 -5.92 -12.46 -15.14
C ARG A 133 -6.14 -11.83 -13.77
N PHE A 134 -6.58 -10.58 -13.76
CA PHE A 134 -7.03 -9.97 -12.51
C PHE A 134 -8.33 -10.62 -12.05
N ASN A 135 -8.37 -11.02 -10.77
CA ASN A 135 -9.57 -11.43 -10.07
C ASN A 135 -10.43 -10.24 -9.68
N GLY A 136 -9.82 -9.07 -9.48
CA GLY A 136 -10.52 -7.82 -9.19
C GLY A 136 -9.56 -6.65 -8.99
N CYS A 137 -10.06 -5.45 -9.23
CA CYS A 137 -9.36 -4.20 -9.02
C CYS A 137 -10.20 -3.27 -8.13
N ASN A 138 -9.54 -2.47 -7.33
CA ASN A 138 -10.14 -1.36 -6.59
C ASN A 138 -9.22 -0.12 -6.69
N ASN A 139 -9.55 0.93 -5.94
CA ASN A 139 -8.80 2.20 -5.97
C ASN A 139 -7.37 2.09 -5.42
N THR A 140 -6.95 0.95 -4.87
CA THR A 140 -5.62 0.76 -4.29
C THR A 140 -4.79 -0.34 -4.96
N VAL A 141 -5.42 -1.34 -5.59
CA VAL A 141 -4.72 -2.51 -6.13
C VAL A 141 -5.55 -3.27 -7.17
N CYS A 142 -4.85 -3.89 -8.13
CA CYS A 142 -5.38 -4.98 -8.96
C CYS A 142 -4.76 -6.31 -8.55
N VAL A 143 -5.59 -7.31 -8.24
CA VAL A 143 -5.15 -8.60 -7.66
C VAL A 143 -5.32 -9.73 -8.65
N GLY A 144 -4.28 -10.55 -8.83
CA GLY A 144 -4.31 -11.82 -9.56
C GLY A 144 -3.83 -12.97 -8.69
N MET A 145 -4.37 -14.16 -8.90
CA MET A 145 -4.03 -15.38 -8.13
C MET A 145 -3.38 -16.42 -9.04
N LEU A 146 -2.19 -16.89 -8.66
CA LEU A 146 -1.46 -17.93 -9.40
C LEU A 146 -1.17 -19.12 -8.47
N PRO A 147 -1.75 -20.31 -8.72
CA PRO A 147 -1.38 -21.53 -8.00
C PRO A 147 0.11 -21.83 -8.14
N VAL A 148 0.77 -22.26 -7.05
CA VAL A 148 2.19 -22.66 -7.09
C VAL A 148 2.31 -24.10 -7.59
N GLY A 149 2.25 -24.26 -8.92
CA GLY A 149 2.45 -25.53 -9.62
C GLY A 149 3.94 -25.92 -9.81
N PRO A 150 4.22 -27.09 -10.42
CA PRO A 150 5.58 -27.59 -10.64
C PRO A 150 6.50 -26.58 -11.34
N LEU A 151 6.00 -25.91 -12.38
CA LEU A 151 6.74 -24.88 -13.11
C LEU A 151 7.24 -23.76 -12.17
N LEU A 152 6.35 -23.21 -11.35
CA LEU A 152 6.74 -22.11 -10.46
C LEU A 152 7.67 -22.59 -9.36
N ARG A 153 7.48 -23.82 -8.84
CA ARG A 153 8.41 -24.42 -7.87
C ARG A 153 9.83 -24.55 -8.43
N GLU A 154 9.96 -24.92 -9.70
CA GLU A 154 11.25 -25.00 -10.38
C GLU A 154 11.90 -23.61 -10.54
N GLN A 155 11.13 -22.60 -10.93
CA GLN A 155 11.64 -21.22 -11.05
C GLN A 155 12.10 -20.68 -9.69
N ILE A 156 11.35 -20.97 -8.61
CA ILE A 156 11.71 -20.63 -7.24
C ILE A 156 12.99 -21.33 -6.81
N SER A 157 13.15 -22.63 -7.10
CA SER A 157 14.35 -23.37 -6.70
C SER A 157 15.60 -22.88 -7.42
N LYS A 158 15.45 -22.44 -8.67
CA LYS A 158 16.51 -21.84 -9.48
C LYS A 158 16.78 -20.36 -9.17
N SER A 159 16.01 -19.74 -8.28
CA SER A 159 16.14 -18.31 -7.93
C SER A 159 16.12 -17.39 -9.16
N THR A 160 15.27 -17.69 -10.15
CA THR A 160 15.21 -16.91 -11.39
C THR A 160 14.64 -15.51 -11.16
N ALA A 161 14.80 -14.62 -12.15
CA ALA A 161 14.33 -13.25 -12.08
C ALA A 161 13.37 -12.95 -13.26
N PRO A 162 12.10 -13.38 -13.18
CA PRO A 162 11.13 -13.10 -14.24
C PRO A 162 10.92 -11.60 -14.45
N THR A 163 10.66 -11.25 -15.70
CA THR A 163 10.05 -9.97 -16.04
C THR A 163 8.55 -10.07 -15.81
N VAL A 164 8.03 -9.17 -14.99
CA VAL A 164 6.60 -9.00 -14.71
C VAL A 164 6.11 -7.79 -15.48
N SER A 165 5.08 -7.95 -16.29
CA SER A 165 4.49 -6.83 -17.02
C SER A 165 2.97 -6.83 -17.02
N TYR A 166 2.38 -5.64 -17.12
CA TYR A 166 0.94 -5.47 -17.26
C TYR A 166 0.59 -4.13 -17.92
N PRO A 167 -0.52 -4.07 -18.68
CA PRO A 167 -0.99 -2.83 -19.28
C PRO A 167 -1.64 -1.92 -18.25
N THR A 168 -1.53 -0.60 -18.45
CA THR A 168 -2.23 0.42 -17.67
C THR A 168 -3.45 0.96 -18.43
N ALA A 169 -4.38 1.58 -17.71
CA ALA A 169 -5.61 2.12 -18.29
C ALA A 169 -5.37 3.20 -19.36
N ASP A 170 -4.22 3.89 -19.29
CA ASP A 170 -3.78 4.90 -20.27
C ASP A 170 -3.00 4.32 -21.46
N GLY A 171 -2.95 2.98 -21.60
CA GLY A 171 -2.32 2.30 -22.73
C GLY A 171 -0.81 2.09 -22.62
N ARG A 172 -0.17 2.52 -21.52
CA ARG A 172 1.24 2.17 -21.25
C ARG A 172 1.37 0.73 -20.75
N THR A 173 2.60 0.27 -20.62
CA THR A 173 2.93 -1.01 -19.98
C THR A 173 3.92 -0.77 -18.87
N ILE A 174 3.60 -1.26 -17.67
CA ILE A 174 4.57 -1.35 -16.57
C ILE A 174 5.31 -2.68 -16.72
N SER A 175 6.63 -2.64 -16.57
CA SER A 175 7.51 -3.81 -16.65
C SER A 175 8.57 -3.72 -15.55
N VAL A 176 8.68 -4.77 -14.72
CA VAL A 176 9.61 -4.84 -13.60
C VAL A 176 10.27 -6.22 -13.52
N THR A 177 11.50 -6.30 -13.01
CA THR A 177 12.16 -7.58 -12.74
C THR A 177 11.89 -8.01 -11.30
N ALA A 178 11.30 -9.19 -11.10
CA ALA A 178 10.92 -9.70 -9.77
C ALA A 178 11.79 -10.90 -9.35
N ASN A 179 12.92 -10.63 -8.69
CA ASN A 179 13.93 -11.64 -8.38
C ASN A 179 13.45 -12.65 -7.30
N LEU A 180 13.49 -13.95 -7.61
CA LEU A 180 13.08 -15.04 -6.70
C LEU A 180 14.16 -15.46 -5.69
N LYS A 181 15.38 -14.91 -5.77
CA LYS A 181 16.47 -15.18 -4.83
C LYS A 181 16.01 -14.89 -3.40
N GLY A 182 16.11 -15.90 -2.54
CA GLY A 182 15.69 -15.86 -1.13
C GLY A 182 14.33 -16.51 -0.85
N LEU A 183 13.44 -16.62 -1.84
CA LEU A 183 12.09 -17.14 -1.63
C LEU A 183 12.07 -18.58 -1.13
N SER A 184 12.86 -19.48 -1.71
CA SER A 184 12.92 -20.89 -1.27
C SER A 184 13.34 -21.01 0.20
N THR A 185 14.33 -20.22 0.62
CA THR A 185 14.82 -20.19 2.01
C THR A 185 13.76 -19.61 2.95
N ALA A 186 13.10 -18.53 2.55
CA ALA A 186 12.04 -17.90 3.33
C ALA A 186 10.85 -18.85 3.58
N VAL A 187 10.41 -19.58 2.54
CA VAL A 187 9.32 -20.56 2.65
C VAL A 187 9.69 -21.71 3.59
N LYS A 188 10.90 -22.25 3.48
CA LYS A 188 11.40 -23.29 4.41
C LYS A 188 11.47 -22.82 5.86
N ALA A 189 11.50 -21.51 6.09
CA ALA A 189 11.57 -20.92 7.42
C ALA A 189 10.19 -20.69 8.07
N ILE A 190 9.10 -20.99 7.35
CA ILE A 190 7.75 -21.09 7.91
C ILE A 190 7.70 -22.35 8.77
N LYS A 191 7.36 -22.18 10.06
CA LYS A 191 7.22 -23.25 11.04
C LYS A 191 5.78 -23.35 11.50
#